data_AF-A0A485LQB6-F1
#
_entry.id   AF-A0A485LQB6-F1
#
_cell.length_a   1.000
_cell.length_b   1.000
_cell.length_c   1.000
_cell.angle_alpha   90.00
_cell.angle_beta   90.00
_cell.angle_gamma   90.00
#
_symmetry.space_group_name_H-M   'P 1'
#
loop_
_entity.id
_entity.type
_entity.pdbx_description
1 polymer ?
#
loop_
_entity_poly.entity_id
_entity_poly.type
_entity_poly.pdbx_seq_one_letter_code
_entity_poly.pdbx_strand_id
1 'polypeptide(L)'
;MVKMLFLHRLVAAAAITFLLGARADDLHLGAAGEVQGEANAAVPQAAVVAAVDASANQALADKANECLADLEKLKTSNKDLATNLKTAQEVAEAAETSMKTEAKENIKAQSALADFKKTHVDAIAAEVRLREKVEKELGIQRDAMLAIGKELEKNKVAVDGLKDELTKEIEKSLELKRAESVATAALMDKVVAYDLLVEKHAKLQEVYNDALDHLAHPMLSEYLAAQGKELGEMRPELQAALAKAKEVMALPQNVLEKIDRGKKAILQGHENLRNGVANYVGDKHAQSVSVGLIVFLMLPPIYLVYRFVQSVQRSLQAHHFVLVLNFLAMCYFGVIAGSSLVYGEDVFQNLQKHSPATYAILQFGTLGFFGAQLWWSSVFALVLVDTRLKYAQLAHVVASVGVIIHYYEHVWSRAMLDQEHQVHESLFFVYAMVYLTGLVPALFSSSKNTNSVHASVAASGSLFDATDGFKRS
;
A
#
# COMPACT_ATOMS: atom_id res chain seq x y z
N MET A 1 -28.29 -12.58 4.30
CA MET A 1 -29.44 -12.75 5.22
C MET A 1 -29.75 -11.53 6.11
N VAL A 2 -28.93 -10.47 6.13
CA VAL A 2 -29.18 -9.25 6.95
C VAL A 2 -29.89 -8.12 6.16
N LYS A 3 -30.01 -8.22 4.84
CA LYS A 3 -30.68 -7.20 3.99
C LYS A 3 -32.21 -7.27 3.92
N MET A 4 -32.86 -8.33 4.43
CA MET A 4 -34.34 -8.43 4.45
C MET A 4 -34.99 -7.83 5.71
N LEU A 5 -34.24 -7.59 6.79
CA LEU A 5 -34.79 -7.05 8.04
C LEU A 5 -34.96 -5.52 8.04
N PHE A 6 -34.33 -4.82 7.08
CA PHE A 6 -34.40 -3.35 6.99
C PHE A 6 -35.62 -2.87 6.18
N LEU A 7 -36.12 -3.69 5.24
CA LEU A 7 -37.28 -3.33 4.41
C LEU A 7 -38.62 -3.47 5.16
N HIS A 8 -38.69 -4.32 6.19
CA HIS A 8 -39.92 -4.51 6.95
C HIS A 8 -40.20 -3.38 7.97
N ARG A 9 -39.18 -2.61 8.38
CA ARG A 9 -39.35 -1.45 9.28
C ARG A 9 -39.65 -0.14 8.55
N LEU A 10 -39.37 -0.05 7.25
CA LEU A 10 -39.68 1.15 6.47
C LEU A 10 -41.13 1.16 5.96
N VAL A 11 -41.77 -0.01 5.82
CA VAL A 11 -43.18 -0.13 5.42
C VAL A 11 -44.13 0.00 6.62
N ALA A 12 -43.65 -0.19 7.85
CA ALA A 12 -44.45 -0.03 9.07
C ALA A 12 -44.61 1.44 9.54
N ALA A 13 -43.82 2.38 8.99
CA ALA A 13 -43.86 3.79 9.39
C ALA A 13 -44.65 4.70 8.41
N ALA A 14 -45.11 4.17 7.28
CA ALA A 14 -45.88 4.93 6.28
C ALA A 14 -47.40 4.66 6.34
N ALA A 15 -47.88 3.91 7.34
CA ALA A 15 -49.29 3.54 7.49
C ALA A 15 -49.99 4.20 8.71
N ILE A 16 -49.39 5.20 9.34
CA ILE A 16 -49.97 5.90 10.52
C ILE A 16 -50.05 7.42 10.29
N THR A 17 -50.43 7.85 9.09
CA THR A 17 -50.79 9.27 8.84
C THR A 17 -51.83 9.38 7.73
N PHE A 18 -52.93 8.62 7.81
CA PHE A 18 -54.08 8.85 6.93
C PHE A 18 -55.44 8.46 7.50
N LEU A 19 -55.63 8.48 8.83
CA LEU A 19 -56.95 8.25 9.43
C LEU A 19 -57.07 9.04 10.73
N LEU A 20 -57.56 10.28 10.66
CA LEU A 20 -58.36 10.96 11.69
C LEU A 20 -58.64 12.39 11.22
N GLY A 21 -59.80 12.56 10.60
CA GLY A 21 -60.24 13.87 10.09
C GLY A 21 -61.60 13.78 9.42
N ALA A 22 -62.58 13.13 10.06
CA ALA A 22 -63.97 13.23 9.65
C ALA A 22 -64.93 12.86 10.80
N ARG A 23 -65.89 13.77 11.08
CA ARG A 23 -67.17 13.62 11.83
C ARG A 23 -67.07 13.38 13.34
N ALA A 24 -67.98 13.86 14.21
CA ALA A 24 -69.25 14.60 14.13
C ALA A 24 -69.48 15.21 15.56
N ASP A 25 -69.96 16.45 15.69
CA ASP A 25 -71.34 16.85 16.07
C ASP A 25 -71.60 17.04 17.58
N ASP A 26 -72.39 18.09 17.85
CA ASP A 26 -73.26 18.41 18.99
C ASP A 26 -72.70 18.95 20.33
N LEU A 27 -72.95 20.24 20.60
CA LEU A 27 -74.03 20.73 21.51
C LEU A 27 -73.99 22.27 21.73
N HIS A 28 -74.88 22.98 21.01
CA HIS A 28 -75.95 23.89 21.47
C HIS A 28 -75.81 25.08 22.47
N LEU A 29 -76.57 26.14 22.11
CA LEU A 29 -77.10 27.34 22.83
C LEU A 29 -76.15 28.56 22.95
N GLY A 30 -76.54 29.81 22.65
CA GLY A 30 -77.79 30.44 22.24
C GLY A 30 -77.59 31.97 22.17
N ALA A 31 -78.08 32.62 21.11
CA ALA A 31 -79.12 33.66 21.16
C ALA A 31 -78.62 35.12 21.09
N ALA A 32 -78.81 35.74 19.91
CA ALA A 32 -79.23 37.13 19.77
C ALA A 32 -79.83 37.29 18.36
N GLY A 33 -81.14 37.07 18.27
CA GLY A 33 -81.96 37.38 17.10
C GLY A 33 -82.54 38.78 17.25
N GLU A 34 -82.36 39.57 16.22
CA GLU A 34 -82.92 40.90 16.03
C GLU A 34 -84.13 40.75 15.09
N VAL A 35 -85.36 41.00 15.58
CA VAL A 35 -86.55 41.15 14.73
C VAL A 35 -87.49 42.22 15.31
N GLN A 36 -87.70 43.23 14.46
CA GLN A 36 -88.90 44.04 14.19
C GLN A 36 -90.07 43.99 15.19
N GLY A 37 -90.48 45.19 15.63
CA GLY A 37 -91.79 45.45 16.21
C GLY A 37 -92.67 46.27 15.25
N GLU A 38 -93.85 45.73 14.97
CA GLU A 38 -95.12 46.35 14.54
C GLU A 38 -96.19 45.34 15.00
N ALA A 39 -97.42 45.63 15.38
CA ALA A 39 -98.24 46.80 15.63
C ALA A 39 -99.45 46.26 16.43
N ASN A 40 -100.18 47.10 17.16
CA ASN A 40 -101.57 46.75 17.52
C ASN A 40 -102.47 47.97 17.51
N ALA A 41 -103.63 47.79 16.89
CA ALA A 41 -104.61 48.82 16.56
C ALA A 41 -105.73 48.96 17.60
N ALA A 42 -106.31 50.18 17.60
CA ALA A 42 -107.62 50.72 18.03
C ALA A 42 -108.75 49.74 18.46
N VAL A 43 -109.80 50.12 19.21
CA VAL A 43 -110.83 51.19 19.00
C VAL A 43 -111.69 51.40 20.33
N PRO A 44 -112.86 52.11 20.41
CA PRO A 44 -113.10 53.49 20.89
C PRO A 44 -114.12 53.70 22.08
N GLN A 45 -114.40 54.99 22.39
CA GLN A 45 -115.71 55.69 22.67
C GLN A 45 -115.84 56.54 23.96
N ALA A 46 -115.83 57.87 23.76
CA ALA A 46 -116.82 58.92 24.08
C ALA A 46 -117.50 59.11 25.48
N ALA A 47 -117.23 60.29 26.07
CA ALA A 47 -118.16 61.40 26.40
C ALA A 47 -118.76 61.64 27.83
N VAL A 48 -118.82 62.95 28.16
CA VAL A 48 -119.77 63.74 29.01
C VAL A 48 -119.41 64.15 30.46
N VAL A 49 -118.99 65.42 30.60
CA VAL A 49 -119.51 66.55 31.44
C VAL A 49 -120.04 66.35 32.89
N ALA A 50 -119.39 67.08 33.81
CA ALA A 50 -119.84 67.85 35.01
C ALA A 50 -120.54 67.23 36.24
N ALA A 51 -120.09 67.77 37.40
CA ALA A 51 -120.83 68.18 38.60
C ALA A 51 -120.66 67.37 39.92
N VAL A 52 -119.99 68.04 40.87
CA VAL A 52 -120.33 68.18 42.31
C VAL A 52 -119.76 67.16 43.33
N ASP A 53 -118.77 67.68 44.06
CA ASP A 53 -118.52 67.66 45.51
C ASP A 53 -118.22 66.38 46.33
N ALA A 54 -117.12 66.54 47.09
CA ALA A 54 -116.83 65.94 48.39
C ALA A 54 -116.29 64.49 48.46
N SER A 55 -115.50 64.05 47.47
CA SER A 55 -114.63 62.86 47.62
C SER A 55 -113.22 63.04 47.02
N ALA A 56 -112.89 64.26 46.55
CA ALA A 56 -111.63 64.53 45.85
C ALA A 56 -110.40 64.62 46.76
N ASN A 57 -110.56 64.91 48.06
CA ASN A 57 -109.43 65.11 48.96
C ASN A 57 -108.84 63.80 49.52
N GLN A 58 -109.55 62.68 49.42
CA GLN A 58 -109.03 61.36 49.83
C GLN A 58 -108.38 60.64 48.65
N ALA A 59 -108.97 60.73 47.45
CA ALA A 59 -108.36 60.19 46.21
C ALA A 59 -107.10 60.95 45.74
N LEU A 60 -106.97 62.26 46.03
CA LEU A 60 -105.73 63.01 45.78
C LEU A 60 -104.64 62.69 46.81
N ALA A 61 -105.01 62.41 48.07
CA ALA A 61 -104.06 61.98 49.09
C ALA A 61 -103.55 60.55 48.85
N ASP A 62 -104.43 59.64 48.43
CA ASP A 62 -104.05 58.27 48.06
C ASP A 62 -103.17 58.25 46.81
N LYS A 63 -103.48 59.08 45.79
CA LYS A 63 -102.60 59.26 44.61
C LYS A 63 -101.28 59.95 44.93
N ALA A 64 -101.24 60.87 45.89
CA ALA A 64 -99.99 61.52 46.30
C ALA A 64 -99.08 60.57 47.09
N ASN A 65 -99.67 59.70 47.92
CA ASN A 65 -98.93 58.64 48.62
C ASN A 65 -98.47 57.53 47.66
N GLU A 66 -99.28 57.19 46.65
CA GLU A 66 -98.89 56.28 45.56
C GLU A 66 -97.74 56.88 44.73
N CYS A 67 -97.78 58.19 44.46
CA CYS A 67 -96.70 58.89 43.76
C CYS A 67 -95.41 59.00 44.58
N LEU A 68 -95.50 59.17 45.90
CA LEU A 68 -94.33 59.11 46.81
C LEU A 68 -93.74 57.70 46.90
N ALA A 69 -94.59 56.66 46.95
CA ALA A 69 -94.15 55.27 46.93
C ALA A 69 -93.46 54.91 45.59
N ASP A 70 -94.00 55.40 44.47
CA ASP A 70 -93.38 55.24 43.15
C ASP A 70 -92.05 56.00 43.04
N LEU A 71 -91.93 57.17 43.68
CA LEU A 71 -90.70 57.95 43.71
C LEU A 71 -89.61 57.28 44.56
N GLU A 72 -89.97 56.71 45.72
CA GLU A 72 -89.06 55.87 46.50
C GLU A 72 -88.63 54.61 45.73
N LYS A 73 -89.56 53.97 45.02
CA LYS A 73 -89.30 52.79 44.18
C LYS A 73 -88.41 53.12 42.97
N LEU A 74 -88.57 54.30 42.38
CA LEU A 74 -87.68 54.82 41.33
C LEU A 74 -86.29 55.13 41.89
N LYS A 75 -86.21 55.65 43.13
CA LYS A 75 -84.93 55.96 43.77
C LYS A 75 -84.15 54.70 44.14
N THR A 76 -84.81 53.66 44.64
CA THR A 76 -84.19 52.35 44.87
C THR A 76 -83.79 51.69 43.55
N SER A 77 -84.68 51.72 42.54
CA SER A 77 -84.36 51.21 41.20
C SER A 77 -83.18 51.92 40.54
N ASN A 78 -83.04 53.25 40.69
CA ASN A 78 -81.88 53.99 40.19
C ASN A 78 -80.58 53.63 40.93
N LYS A 79 -80.67 53.35 42.24
CA LYS A 79 -79.52 52.90 43.03
C LYS A 79 -79.09 51.48 42.62
N ASP A 80 -80.05 50.60 42.36
CA ASP A 80 -79.80 49.25 41.85
C ASP A 80 -79.23 49.31 40.42
N LEU A 81 -79.72 50.21 39.57
CA LEU A 81 -79.15 50.46 38.24
C LEU A 81 -77.72 51.00 38.30
N ALA A 82 -77.43 51.94 39.20
CA ALA A 82 -76.08 52.47 39.37
C ALA A 82 -75.10 51.41 39.88
N THR A 83 -75.54 50.53 40.79
CA THR A 83 -74.70 49.41 41.25
C THR A 83 -74.51 48.35 40.15
N ASN A 84 -75.54 48.02 39.38
CA ASN A 84 -75.44 47.12 38.23
C ASN A 84 -74.57 47.68 37.10
N LEU A 85 -74.60 49.01 36.88
CA LEU A 85 -73.74 49.65 35.89
C LEU A 85 -72.27 49.60 36.33
N LYS A 86 -72.00 49.81 37.62
CA LYS A 86 -70.67 49.69 38.18
C LYS A 86 -70.14 48.25 38.10
N THR A 87 -70.94 47.25 38.43
CA THR A 87 -70.52 45.84 38.31
C THR A 87 -70.33 45.44 36.84
N ALA A 88 -71.19 45.90 35.92
CA ALA A 88 -71.01 45.66 34.49
C ALA A 88 -69.72 46.31 33.96
N GLN A 89 -69.37 47.50 34.44
CA GLN A 89 -68.14 48.20 34.06
C GLN A 89 -66.89 47.48 34.62
N GLU A 90 -66.92 47.05 35.88
CA GLU A 90 -65.83 46.25 36.47
C GLU A 90 -65.65 44.91 35.75
N VAL A 91 -66.74 44.25 35.34
CA VAL A 91 -66.70 43.03 34.53
C VAL A 91 -66.16 43.29 33.12
N ALA A 92 -66.53 44.41 32.50
CA ALA A 92 -66.00 44.78 31.18
C ALA A 92 -64.50 45.10 31.22
N GLU A 93 -64.03 45.82 32.25
CA GLU A 93 -62.59 46.11 32.45
C GLU A 93 -61.81 44.83 32.79
N ALA A 94 -62.38 43.92 33.58
CA ALA A 94 -61.79 42.61 33.86
C ALA A 94 -61.72 41.74 32.59
N ALA A 95 -62.76 41.76 31.75
CA ALA A 95 -62.77 41.04 30.47
C ALA A 95 -61.73 41.63 29.49
N GLU A 96 -61.63 42.95 29.38
CA GLU A 96 -60.66 43.60 28.49
C GLU A 96 -59.21 43.31 28.91
N THR A 97 -58.94 43.34 30.22
CA THR A 97 -57.61 42.99 30.75
C THR A 97 -57.29 41.51 30.53
N SER A 98 -58.24 40.60 30.77
CA SER A 98 -58.07 39.16 30.48
C SER A 98 -57.81 38.90 28.99
N MET A 99 -58.58 39.54 28.10
CA MET A 99 -58.38 39.39 26.65
C MET A 99 -57.03 39.93 26.20
N LYS A 100 -56.56 41.05 26.75
CA LYS A 100 -55.22 41.59 26.46
C LYS A 100 -54.11 40.66 26.96
N THR A 101 -54.27 40.05 28.13
CA THR A 101 -53.29 39.08 28.65
C THR A 101 -53.26 37.81 27.80
N GLU A 102 -54.41 37.25 27.46
CA GLU A 102 -54.51 36.06 26.61
C GLU A 102 -53.97 36.33 25.19
N ALA A 103 -54.27 37.47 24.59
CA ALA A 103 -53.73 37.85 23.29
C ALA A 103 -52.20 37.97 23.33
N LYS A 104 -51.65 38.55 24.40
CA LYS A 104 -50.20 38.68 24.58
C LYS A 104 -49.53 37.32 24.78
N GLU A 105 -50.14 36.43 25.55
CA GLU A 105 -49.65 35.06 25.74
C GLU A 105 -49.71 34.23 24.47
N ASN A 106 -50.80 34.35 23.69
CA ASN A 106 -50.95 33.66 22.42
C ASN A 106 -49.92 34.15 21.39
N ILE A 107 -49.68 35.46 21.27
CA ILE A 107 -48.62 36.02 20.42
C ILE A 107 -47.24 35.49 20.85
N LYS A 108 -46.98 35.46 22.17
CA LYS A 108 -45.72 34.93 22.70
C LYS A 108 -45.55 33.43 22.36
N ALA A 109 -46.60 32.64 22.54
CA ALA A 109 -46.61 31.22 22.20
C ALA A 109 -46.40 30.98 20.70
N GLN A 110 -47.06 31.76 19.83
CA GLN A 110 -46.88 31.69 18.38
C GLN A 110 -45.47 32.09 17.95
N SER A 111 -44.89 33.14 18.54
CA SER A 111 -43.51 33.53 18.26
C SER A 111 -42.50 32.44 18.67
N ALA A 112 -42.68 31.83 19.85
CA ALA A 112 -41.85 30.73 20.32
C ALA A 112 -41.97 29.49 19.41
N LEU A 113 -43.17 29.20 18.90
CA LEU A 113 -43.40 28.12 17.96
C LEU A 113 -42.77 28.40 16.59
N ALA A 114 -42.79 29.65 16.13
CA ALA A 114 -42.12 30.06 14.89
C ALA A 114 -40.59 29.94 15.01
N ASP A 115 -40.01 30.37 16.13
CA ASP A 115 -38.58 30.23 16.43
C ASP A 115 -38.16 28.75 16.52
N PHE A 116 -38.97 27.93 17.18
CA PHE A 116 -38.75 26.48 17.23
C PHE A 116 -38.76 25.86 15.83
N LYS A 117 -39.75 26.20 14.99
CA LYS A 117 -39.81 25.71 13.60
C LYS A 117 -38.61 26.17 12.78
N LYS A 118 -38.18 27.42 12.94
CA LYS A 118 -37.01 27.95 12.22
C LYS A 118 -35.74 27.21 12.61
N THR A 119 -35.47 27.04 13.90
CA THR A 119 -34.31 26.29 14.39
C THR A 119 -34.33 24.83 13.94
N HIS A 120 -35.50 24.20 13.90
CA HIS A 120 -35.64 22.84 13.39
C HIS A 120 -35.37 22.72 11.88
N VAL A 121 -35.86 23.67 11.08
CA VAL A 121 -35.57 23.73 9.64
C VAL A 121 -34.08 23.96 9.39
N ASP A 122 -33.44 24.85 10.16
CA ASP A 122 -31.99 25.10 10.06
C ASP A 122 -31.17 23.85 10.42
N ALA A 123 -31.60 23.09 11.44
CA ALA A 123 -30.98 21.82 11.80
C ALA A 123 -31.11 20.76 10.70
N ILE A 124 -32.29 20.62 10.09
CA ILE A 124 -32.52 19.70 8.96
C ILE A 124 -31.67 20.14 7.76
N ALA A 125 -31.60 21.43 7.45
CA ALA A 125 -30.79 21.95 6.35
C ALA A 125 -29.29 21.68 6.56
N ALA A 126 -28.80 21.78 7.79
CA ALA A 126 -27.43 21.41 8.13
C ALA A 126 -27.16 19.91 7.95
N GLU A 127 -28.10 19.05 8.34
CA GLU A 127 -27.99 17.60 8.16
C GLU A 127 -27.99 17.21 6.67
N VAL A 128 -28.85 17.81 5.85
CA VAL A 128 -28.90 17.58 4.39
C VAL A 128 -27.57 17.97 3.74
N ARG A 129 -27.01 19.13 4.09
CA ARG A 129 -25.69 19.57 3.58
C ARG A 129 -24.57 18.60 3.97
N LEU A 130 -24.65 18.01 5.17
CA LEU A 130 -23.67 17.02 5.61
C LEU A 130 -23.81 15.72 4.81
N ARG A 131 -25.04 15.24 4.60
CA ARG A 131 -25.31 14.06 3.76
C ARG A 131 -24.84 14.26 2.32
N GLU A 132 -25.09 15.42 1.72
CA GLU A 132 -24.59 15.75 0.37
C GLU A 132 -23.06 15.74 0.28
N LYS A 133 -22.35 16.21 1.31
CA LYS A 133 -20.87 16.13 1.35
C LYS A 133 -20.39 14.69 1.41
N VAL A 134 -21.00 13.88 2.28
CA VAL A 134 -20.67 12.46 2.42
C VAL A 134 -20.95 11.69 1.11
N GLU A 135 -22.07 11.97 0.43
CA GLU A 135 -22.37 11.36 -0.87
C GLU A 135 -21.35 11.74 -1.95
N LYS A 136 -20.88 12.99 -1.97
CA LYS A 136 -19.81 13.43 -2.88
C LYS A 136 -18.49 12.71 -2.59
N GLU A 137 -18.11 12.58 -1.32
CA GLU A 137 -16.90 11.85 -0.92
C GLU A 137 -16.99 10.36 -1.28
N LEU A 138 -18.16 9.73 -1.07
CA LEU A 138 -18.41 8.36 -1.51
C LEU A 138 -18.36 8.21 -3.03
N GLY A 139 -18.83 9.19 -3.79
CA GLY A 139 -18.70 9.24 -5.24
C GLY A 139 -17.23 9.24 -5.67
N ILE A 140 -16.42 10.13 -5.10
CA ILE A 140 -14.98 10.21 -5.38
C ILE A 140 -14.26 8.90 -5.01
N GLN A 141 -14.58 8.30 -3.86
CA GLN A 141 -14.01 7.02 -3.46
C GLN A 141 -14.39 5.89 -4.42
N ARG A 142 -15.63 5.87 -4.92
CA ARG A 142 -16.08 4.87 -5.91
C ARG A 142 -15.33 5.01 -7.22
N ASP A 143 -15.15 6.23 -7.71
CA ASP A 143 -14.40 6.50 -8.94
C ASP A 143 -12.92 6.14 -8.79
N ALA A 144 -12.32 6.44 -7.63
CA ALA A 144 -10.97 6.00 -7.30
C ALA A 144 -10.85 4.46 -7.28
N MET A 145 -11.83 3.76 -6.69
CA MET A 145 -11.85 2.30 -6.68
C MET A 145 -11.98 1.70 -8.09
N LEU A 146 -12.77 2.32 -8.97
CA LEU A 146 -12.87 1.93 -10.37
C LEU A 146 -11.57 2.20 -11.15
N ALA A 147 -10.88 3.30 -10.87
CA ALA A 147 -9.57 3.59 -11.46
C ALA A 147 -8.52 2.55 -11.05
N ILE A 148 -8.44 2.24 -9.75
CA ILE A 148 -7.56 1.19 -9.22
C ILE A 148 -7.91 -0.18 -9.83
N GLY A 149 -9.19 -0.50 -9.98
CA GLY A 149 -9.64 -1.73 -10.63
C GLY A 149 -9.13 -1.86 -12.07
N LYS A 150 -9.19 -0.77 -12.85
CA LYS A 150 -8.65 -0.73 -14.23
C LYS A 150 -7.12 -0.87 -14.27
N GLU A 151 -6.41 -0.26 -13.33
CA GLU A 151 -4.96 -0.44 -13.23
C GLU A 151 -4.57 -1.86 -12.84
N LEU A 152 -5.31 -2.47 -11.92
CA LEU A 152 -5.10 -3.87 -11.53
C LEU A 152 -5.32 -4.82 -12.70
N GLU A 153 -6.34 -4.58 -13.53
CA GLU A 153 -6.60 -5.38 -14.73
C GLU A 153 -5.48 -5.23 -15.77
N LYS A 154 -4.99 -4.00 -16.01
CA LYS A 154 -3.81 -3.77 -16.87
C LYS A 154 -2.56 -4.47 -16.34
N ASN A 155 -2.32 -4.40 -15.04
CA ASN A 155 -1.18 -5.06 -14.40
C ASN A 155 -1.29 -6.58 -14.50
N LYS A 156 -2.50 -7.13 -14.37
CA LYS A 156 -2.74 -8.57 -14.56
C LYS A 156 -2.38 -9.01 -15.98
N VAL A 157 -2.83 -8.28 -16.99
CA VAL A 157 -2.48 -8.56 -18.40
C VAL A 157 -0.97 -8.48 -18.63
N ALA A 158 -0.29 -7.49 -18.03
CA ALA A 158 1.17 -7.37 -18.12
C ALA A 158 1.90 -8.56 -17.46
N VAL A 159 1.42 -9.01 -16.29
CA VAL A 159 1.97 -10.19 -15.59
C VAL A 159 1.76 -11.47 -16.39
N ASP A 160 0.57 -11.65 -16.99
CA ASP A 160 0.29 -12.79 -17.85
C ASP A 160 1.23 -12.79 -19.08
N GLY A 161 1.48 -11.62 -19.69
CA GLY A 161 2.45 -11.48 -20.77
C GLY A 161 3.89 -11.82 -20.36
N LEU A 162 4.33 -11.37 -19.18
CA LEU A 162 5.66 -11.73 -18.64
C LEU A 162 5.78 -13.22 -18.33
N LYS A 163 4.69 -13.87 -17.91
CA LYS A 163 4.65 -15.32 -17.66
C LYS A 163 4.81 -16.10 -18.97
N ASP A 164 4.18 -15.66 -20.04
CA ASP A 164 4.33 -16.27 -21.36
C ASP A 164 5.76 -16.10 -21.88
N GLU A 165 6.35 -14.90 -21.71
CA GLU A 165 7.75 -14.64 -22.09
C GLU A 165 8.74 -15.47 -21.27
N LEU A 166 8.52 -15.59 -19.96
CA LEU A 166 9.32 -16.44 -19.08
C LEU A 166 9.22 -17.92 -19.49
N THR A 167 8.02 -18.40 -19.84
CA THR A 167 7.81 -19.78 -20.29
C THR A 167 8.59 -20.04 -21.58
N LYS A 168 8.57 -19.09 -22.52
CA LYS A 168 9.33 -19.16 -23.77
C LYS A 168 10.84 -19.18 -23.52
N GLU A 169 11.33 -18.40 -22.56
CA GLU A 169 12.76 -18.37 -22.25
C GLU A 169 13.22 -19.64 -21.51
N ILE A 170 12.36 -20.21 -20.66
CA ILE A 170 12.60 -21.53 -20.05
C ILE A 170 12.71 -22.61 -21.13
N GLU A 171 11.82 -22.61 -22.13
CA GLU A 171 11.86 -23.57 -23.23
C GLU A 171 13.18 -23.47 -24.03
N LYS A 172 13.60 -22.25 -24.41
CA LYS A 172 14.91 -22.02 -25.05
C LYS A 172 16.08 -22.49 -24.18
N SER A 173 16.03 -22.24 -22.88
CA SER A 173 17.09 -22.67 -21.96
C SER A 173 17.20 -24.20 -21.88
N LEU A 174 16.07 -24.91 -21.93
CA LEU A 174 16.03 -26.36 -21.97
C LEU A 174 16.55 -26.91 -23.30
N GLU A 175 16.24 -26.27 -24.43
CA GLU A 175 16.81 -26.61 -25.73
C GLU A 175 18.34 -26.44 -25.76
N LEU A 176 18.84 -25.30 -25.26
CA LEU A 176 20.28 -25.04 -25.12
C LEU A 176 20.96 -26.09 -24.23
N LYS A 177 20.35 -26.44 -23.10
CA LYS A 177 20.89 -27.47 -22.20
C LYS A 177 20.90 -28.87 -22.83
N ARG A 178 19.90 -29.20 -23.65
CA ARG A 178 19.91 -30.44 -24.45
C ARG A 178 21.03 -30.42 -25.49
N ALA A 179 21.23 -29.30 -26.18
CA ALA A 179 22.31 -29.15 -27.15
C ALA A 179 23.69 -29.26 -26.50
N GLU A 180 23.88 -28.67 -25.32
CA GLU A 180 25.10 -28.81 -24.52
C GLU A 180 25.35 -30.26 -24.09
N SER A 181 24.30 -30.98 -23.65
CA SER A 181 24.39 -32.39 -23.31
C SER A 181 24.79 -33.26 -24.51
N VAL A 182 24.32 -32.95 -25.71
CA VAL A 182 24.73 -33.65 -26.94
C VAL A 182 26.18 -33.33 -27.30
N ALA A 183 26.58 -32.07 -27.18
CA ALA A 183 27.95 -31.64 -27.47
C ALA A 183 28.98 -32.25 -26.50
N THR A 184 28.63 -32.35 -25.22
CA THR A 184 29.48 -32.99 -24.19
C THR A 184 29.62 -34.49 -24.39
N ALA A 185 28.54 -35.19 -24.79
CA ALA A 185 28.63 -36.60 -25.18
C ALA A 185 29.55 -36.81 -26.39
N ALA A 186 29.39 -35.99 -27.44
CA ALA A 186 30.25 -36.04 -28.62
C ALA A 186 31.73 -35.69 -28.31
N LEU A 187 31.98 -34.85 -27.31
CA LEU A 187 33.34 -34.57 -26.82
C LEU A 187 33.93 -35.78 -26.09
N MET A 188 33.15 -36.43 -25.22
CA MET A 188 33.59 -37.65 -24.52
C MET A 188 33.94 -38.77 -25.48
N ASP A 189 33.14 -39.00 -26.53
CA ASP A 189 33.46 -39.99 -27.56
C ASP A 189 34.82 -39.71 -28.23
N LYS A 190 35.14 -38.43 -28.46
CA LYS A 190 36.44 -38.02 -29.01
C LYS A 190 37.59 -38.18 -28.02
N VAL A 191 37.36 -37.95 -26.73
CA VAL A 191 38.37 -38.19 -25.68
C VAL A 191 38.69 -39.68 -25.59
N VAL A 192 37.67 -40.55 -25.58
CA VAL A 192 37.87 -42.00 -25.57
C VAL A 192 38.62 -42.46 -26.82
N ALA A 193 38.29 -41.92 -28.00
CA ALA A 193 39.02 -42.21 -29.23
C ALA A 193 40.49 -41.76 -29.17
N TYR A 194 40.76 -40.63 -28.51
CA TYR A 194 42.12 -40.12 -28.30
C TYR A 194 42.91 -41.02 -27.35
N ASP A 195 42.34 -41.43 -26.22
CA ASP A 195 43.00 -42.31 -25.26
C ASP A 195 43.37 -43.67 -25.90
N LEU A 196 42.47 -44.20 -26.74
CA LEU A 196 42.73 -45.43 -27.50
C LEU A 196 43.86 -45.26 -28.53
N LEU A 197 44.03 -44.07 -29.09
CA LEU A 197 45.17 -43.75 -29.96
C LEU A 197 46.47 -43.64 -29.16
N VAL A 198 46.43 -43.05 -27.97
CA VAL A 198 47.59 -42.94 -27.07
C VAL A 198 48.06 -44.32 -26.64
N GLU A 199 47.15 -45.23 -26.27
CA GLU A 199 47.49 -46.62 -25.91
C GLU A 199 48.14 -47.37 -27.09
N LYS A 200 47.58 -47.21 -28.30
CA LYS A 200 48.15 -47.80 -29.51
C LYS A 200 49.54 -47.25 -29.81
N HIS A 201 49.75 -45.94 -29.60
CA HIS A 201 51.06 -45.31 -29.78
C HIS A 201 52.08 -45.86 -28.76
N ALA A 202 51.69 -46.01 -27.50
CA ALA A 202 52.54 -46.58 -26.46
C ALA A 202 52.98 -48.02 -26.80
N LYS A 203 52.04 -48.87 -27.23
CA LYS A 203 52.35 -50.25 -27.69
C LYS A 203 53.29 -50.24 -28.90
N LEU A 204 53.08 -49.34 -29.84
CA LEU A 204 53.95 -49.22 -31.01
C LEU A 204 55.37 -48.78 -30.62
N GLN A 205 55.47 -47.90 -29.63
CA GLN A 205 56.74 -47.44 -29.09
C GLN A 205 57.49 -48.52 -28.30
N GLU A 206 56.77 -49.39 -27.58
CA GLU A 206 57.32 -50.60 -26.95
C GLU A 206 57.92 -51.55 -27.99
N VAL A 207 57.16 -51.88 -29.04
CA VAL A 207 57.65 -52.71 -30.17
C VAL A 207 58.86 -52.07 -30.85
N TYR A 208 58.85 -50.75 -31.00
CA TYR A 208 59.99 -50.02 -31.56
C TYR A 208 61.24 -50.13 -30.68
N ASN A 209 61.10 -49.95 -29.36
CA ASN A 209 62.22 -50.07 -28.43
C ASN A 209 62.74 -51.52 -28.33
N ASP A 210 61.85 -52.52 -28.32
CA ASP A 210 62.21 -53.94 -28.33
C ASP A 210 62.98 -54.31 -29.61
N ALA A 211 62.54 -53.79 -30.76
CA ALA A 211 63.29 -53.92 -32.01
C ALA A 211 64.67 -53.25 -31.93
N LEU A 212 64.78 -52.11 -31.24
CA LEU A 212 66.04 -51.37 -31.07
C LEU A 212 67.02 -52.11 -30.12
N ASP A 213 66.50 -52.75 -29.06
CA ASP A 213 67.29 -53.60 -28.16
C ASP A 213 67.74 -54.90 -28.86
N HIS A 214 66.86 -55.50 -29.68
CA HIS A 214 67.25 -56.61 -30.56
C HIS A 214 68.30 -56.19 -31.60
N LEU A 215 68.26 -54.95 -32.08
CA LEU A 215 69.27 -54.37 -32.98
C LEU A 215 70.61 -54.10 -32.29
N ALA A 216 70.62 -53.87 -30.98
CA ALA A 216 71.83 -53.60 -30.19
C ALA A 216 72.63 -54.86 -29.82
N HIS A 217 72.12 -56.07 -30.11
CA HIS A 217 72.85 -57.31 -29.84
C HIS A 217 74.05 -57.48 -30.80
N PRO A 218 75.28 -57.69 -30.30
CA PRO A 218 76.51 -57.67 -31.11
C PRO A 218 76.66 -58.83 -32.12
N MET A 219 75.69 -59.74 -32.23
CA MET A 219 75.66 -60.79 -33.25
C MET A 219 74.85 -60.41 -34.51
N LEU A 220 74.17 -59.25 -34.52
CA LEU A 220 73.25 -58.90 -35.59
C LEU A 220 73.93 -58.32 -36.84
N SER A 221 75.12 -57.73 -36.70
CA SER A 221 75.90 -57.24 -37.86
C SER A 221 76.36 -58.39 -38.77
N GLU A 222 76.65 -59.56 -38.20
CA GLU A 222 77.03 -60.75 -38.98
C GLU A 222 75.82 -61.38 -39.67
N TYR A 223 74.65 -61.37 -39.03
CA TYR A 223 73.40 -61.87 -39.62
C TYR A 223 72.88 -60.96 -40.75
N LEU A 224 72.95 -59.63 -40.58
CA LEU A 224 72.57 -58.66 -41.61
C LEU A 224 73.54 -58.63 -42.79
N ALA A 225 74.83 -58.89 -42.57
CA ALA A 225 75.81 -59.06 -43.66
C ALA A 225 75.53 -60.31 -44.51
N ALA A 226 75.04 -61.39 -43.88
CA ALA A 226 74.64 -62.61 -44.59
C ALA A 226 73.35 -62.42 -45.41
N GLN A 227 72.36 -61.70 -44.86
CA GLN A 227 71.08 -61.48 -45.54
C GLN A 227 71.11 -60.36 -46.60
N GLY A 228 72.01 -59.37 -46.44
CA GLY A 228 72.20 -58.28 -47.40
C GLY A 228 72.72 -58.73 -48.77
N LYS A 229 73.23 -59.97 -48.89
CA LYS A 229 73.69 -60.55 -50.15
C LYS A 229 72.57 -61.23 -50.96
N GLU A 230 71.41 -61.52 -50.35
CA GLU A 230 70.27 -62.16 -51.02
C GLU A 230 69.18 -61.18 -51.48
N LEU A 231 69.13 -59.95 -50.97
CA LEU A 231 68.06 -58.98 -51.27
C LEU A 231 68.44 -57.97 -52.38
N GLY A 232 69.17 -58.44 -53.38
CA GLY A 232 69.64 -57.67 -54.55
C GLY A 232 68.56 -57.17 -55.51
N GLU A 233 67.27 -57.46 -55.29
CA GLU A 233 66.17 -56.89 -56.07
C GLU A 233 65.02 -56.48 -55.13
N MET A 234 64.94 -55.18 -54.81
CA MET A 234 63.79 -54.64 -54.08
C MET A 234 62.52 -54.77 -54.93
N ARG A 235 61.55 -55.54 -54.41
CA ARG A 235 60.22 -55.71 -55.02
C ARG A 235 59.50 -54.36 -55.21
N PRO A 236 58.82 -54.15 -56.36
CA PRO A 236 58.14 -52.89 -56.71
C PRO A 236 57.00 -52.51 -55.74
N GLU A 237 56.52 -53.45 -54.93
CA GLU A 237 55.46 -53.24 -53.94
C GLU A 237 55.93 -52.36 -52.76
N LEU A 238 57.22 -52.39 -52.40
CA LEU A 238 57.76 -51.57 -51.32
C LEU A 238 57.90 -50.10 -51.74
N GLN A 239 58.19 -49.83 -53.02
CA GLN A 239 58.20 -48.48 -53.57
C GLN A 239 56.79 -47.89 -53.67
N ALA A 240 55.79 -48.71 -54.02
CA ALA A 240 54.38 -48.31 -54.01
C ALA A 240 53.85 -48.05 -52.57
N ALA A 241 54.26 -48.87 -51.59
CA ALA A 241 53.88 -48.68 -50.19
C ALA A 241 54.55 -47.47 -49.55
N LEU A 242 55.80 -47.15 -49.91
CA LEU A 242 56.52 -45.97 -49.39
C LEU A 242 55.99 -44.67 -50.02
N ALA A 243 55.56 -44.69 -51.29
CA ALA A 243 54.84 -43.56 -51.89
C ALA A 243 53.47 -43.32 -51.22
N LYS A 244 52.73 -44.39 -50.90
CA LYS A 244 51.41 -44.33 -50.24
C LYS A 244 51.52 -43.95 -48.74
N ALA A 245 52.57 -44.36 -48.04
CA ALA A 245 52.84 -43.96 -46.66
C ALA A 245 53.25 -42.48 -46.56
N LYS A 246 53.92 -41.93 -47.58
CA LYS A 246 54.27 -40.50 -47.64
C LYS A 246 53.05 -39.60 -47.89
N GLU A 247 52.01 -40.14 -48.53
CA GLU A 247 50.72 -39.46 -48.74
C GLU A 247 49.82 -39.53 -47.49
N VAL A 248 49.88 -40.62 -46.72
CA VAL A 248 49.07 -40.84 -45.50
C VAL A 248 49.68 -40.21 -44.24
N MET A 249 51.00 -39.97 -44.19
CA MET A 249 51.67 -39.25 -43.08
C MET A 249 51.65 -37.72 -43.21
N ALA A 250 51.04 -37.16 -44.25
CA ALA A 250 50.80 -35.73 -44.32
C ALA A 250 49.67 -35.37 -43.34
N LEU A 251 50.04 -34.94 -42.12
CA LEU A 251 49.12 -34.19 -41.27
C LEU A 251 48.52 -33.04 -42.10
N PRO A 252 47.19 -32.80 -42.04
CA PRO A 252 46.58 -31.71 -42.79
C PRO A 252 47.25 -30.41 -42.35
N GLN A 253 47.93 -29.75 -43.29
CA GLN A 253 48.66 -28.50 -43.08
C GLN A 253 47.81 -27.45 -42.34
N ASN A 254 46.49 -27.55 -42.52
CA ASN A 254 45.43 -26.78 -41.89
C ASN A 254 45.45 -26.77 -40.35
N VAL A 255 45.95 -27.82 -39.68
CA VAL A 255 45.92 -27.93 -38.21
C VAL A 255 47.22 -27.45 -37.59
N LEU A 256 48.35 -27.82 -38.20
CA LEU A 256 49.66 -27.32 -37.80
C LEU A 256 49.76 -25.81 -38.07
N GLU A 257 49.25 -25.33 -39.21
CA GLU A 257 49.13 -23.90 -39.48
C GLU A 257 48.15 -23.19 -38.54
N LYS A 258 47.07 -23.84 -38.07
CA LYS A 258 46.12 -23.19 -37.14
C LYS A 258 46.66 -23.09 -35.72
N ILE A 259 47.45 -24.06 -35.28
CA ILE A 259 48.10 -24.04 -33.97
C ILE A 259 49.27 -23.04 -33.99
N ASP A 260 50.08 -23.03 -35.05
CA ASP A 260 51.13 -22.02 -35.21
C ASP A 260 50.56 -20.63 -35.50
N ARG A 261 49.42 -20.49 -36.22
CA ARG A 261 48.68 -19.22 -36.34
C ARG A 261 48.09 -18.77 -35.01
N GLY A 262 47.55 -19.67 -34.20
CA GLY A 262 46.98 -19.31 -32.89
C GLY A 262 48.07 -18.81 -31.94
N LYS A 263 49.20 -19.51 -31.90
CA LYS A 263 50.35 -19.12 -31.08
C LYS A 263 51.02 -17.84 -31.61
N LYS A 264 51.18 -17.69 -32.93
CA LYS A 264 51.63 -16.43 -33.55
C LYS A 264 50.63 -15.30 -33.42
N ALA A 265 49.32 -15.53 -33.44
CA ALA A 265 48.30 -14.48 -33.33
C ALA A 265 48.20 -13.93 -31.90
N ILE A 266 48.43 -14.76 -30.88
CA ILE A 266 48.46 -14.30 -29.48
C ILE A 266 49.75 -13.52 -29.22
N LEU A 267 50.90 -14.01 -29.69
CA LEU A 267 52.18 -13.30 -29.58
C LEU A 267 52.20 -12.02 -30.43
N GLN A 268 51.72 -12.04 -31.68
CA GLN A 268 51.52 -10.85 -32.51
C GLN A 268 50.44 -9.92 -31.92
N GLY A 269 49.44 -10.42 -31.20
CA GLY A 269 48.45 -9.59 -30.52
C GLY A 269 49.11 -8.75 -29.43
N HIS A 270 49.98 -9.36 -28.63
CA HIS A 270 50.77 -8.67 -27.60
C HIS A 270 51.81 -7.72 -28.21
N GLU A 271 52.49 -8.15 -29.27
CA GLU A 271 53.51 -7.34 -29.94
C GLU A 271 52.92 -6.22 -30.79
N ASN A 272 51.75 -6.38 -31.40
CA ASN A 272 51.05 -5.33 -32.17
C ASN A 272 50.36 -4.32 -31.25
N LEU A 273 49.87 -4.73 -30.07
CA LEU A 273 49.42 -3.79 -29.03
C LEU A 273 50.60 -3.00 -28.47
N ARG A 274 51.74 -3.65 -28.27
CA ARG A 274 52.98 -2.98 -27.83
C ARG A 274 53.53 -2.04 -28.90
N ASN A 275 53.68 -2.50 -30.14
CA ASN A 275 54.26 -1.74 -31.25
C ASN A 275 53.31 -0.66 -31.79
N GLY A 276 52.00 -0.90 -31.74
CA GLY A 276 50.96 0.08 -32.09
C GLY A 276 50.89 1.26 -31.12
N VAL A 277 51.15 1.03 -29.83
CA VAL A 277 51.25 2.09 -28.82
C VAL A 277 52.66 2.69 -28.76
N ALA A 278 53.71 1.89 -28.99
CA ALA A 278 55.10 2.36 -29.01
C ALA A 278 55.39 3.32 -30.17
N ASN A 279 54.78 3.13 -31.35
CA ASN A 279 54.97 4.01 -32.51
C ASN A 279 54.36 5.42 -32.34
N TYR A 280 53.44 5.62 -31.40
CA TYR A 280 52.84 6.93 -31.15
C TYR A 280 53.38 7.63 -29.89
N VAL A 281 53.95 6.90 -28.93
CA VAL A 281 54.30 7.48 -27.62
C VAL A 281 55.72 7.14 -27.13
N GLY A 282 56.47 6.30 -27.85
CA GLY A 282 57.85 5.93 -27.52
C GLY A 282 57.95 4.96 -26.34
N ASP A 283 58.95 4.07 -26.38
CA ASP A 283 59.10 2.95 -25.41
C ASP A 283 59.17 3.39 -23.94
N LYS A 284 59.57 4.64 -23.67
CA LYS A 284 59.64 5.17 -22.31
C LYS A 284 58.27 5.44 -21.68
N HIS A 285 57.21 5.53 -22.47
CA HIS A 285 55.86 5.88 -22.00
C HIS A 285 54.80 4.86 -22.43
N ALA A 286 55.13 3.88 -23.28
CA ALA A 286 54.22 2.83 -23.74
C ALA A 286 53.57 2.04 -22.59
N GLN A 287 54.28 1.79 -21.50
CA GLN A 287 53.74 1.13 -20.32
C GLN A 287 52.81 2.03 -19.49
N SER A 288 53.07 3.34 -19.46
CA SER A 288 52.20 4.30 -18.76
C SER A 288 50.93 4.58 -19.56
N VAL A 289 51.02 4.58 -20.90
CA VAL A 289 49.87 4.74 -21.80
C VAL A 289 49.02 3.49 -21.89
N SER A 290 49.61 2.28 -21.85
CA SER A 290 48.82 1.04 -21.80
C SER A 290 48.03 0.92 -20.49
N VAL A 291 48.62 1.31 -19.36
CA VAL A 291 47.91 1.41 -18.07
C VAL A 291 46.84 2.51 -18.13
N GLY A 292 47.16 3.68 -18.71
CA GLY A 292 46.19 4.76 -18.92
C GLY A 292 45.00 4.34 -19.80
N LEU A 293 45.26 3.55 -20.85
CA LEU A 293 44.23 3.01 -21.74
C LEU A 293 43.37 1.97 -21.01
N ILE A 294 43.96 1.11 -20.18
CA ILE A 294 43.23 0.14 -19.35
C ILE A 294 42.34 0.88 -18.33
N VAL A 295 42.85 1.93 -17.69
CA VAL A 295 42.06 2.77 -16.76
C VAL A 295 40.93 3.49 -17.50
N PHE A 296 41.20 4.02 -18.70
CA PHE A 296 40.19 4.65 -19.55
C PHE A 296 39.13 3.65 -20.05
N LEU A 297 39.51 2.41 -20.35
CA LEU A 297 38.60 1.34 -20.78
C LEU A 297 37.80 0.73 -19.60
N MET A 298 38.34 0.81 -18.38
CA MET A 298 37.67 0.46 -17.12
C MET A 298 36.76 1.58 -16.59
N LEU A 299 36.91 2.81 -17.08
CA LEU A 299 36.12 3.97 -16.65
C LEU A 299 34.62 3.83 -17.01
N PRO A 300 34.22 3.37 -18.21
CA PRO A 300 32.80 3.15 -18.53
C PRO A 300 32.12 2.06 -17.67
N PRO A 301 32.72 0.88 -17.40
CA PRO A 301 32.18 -0.09 -16.43
C PRO A 301 32.04 0.49 -15.02
N ILE A 302 33.06 1.21 -14.53
CA ILE A 302 33.03 1.83 -13.19
C ILE A 302 31.97 2.94 -13.13
N TYR A 303 31.82 3.73 -14.20
CA TYR A 303 30.79 4.74 -14.33
C TYR A 303 29.39 4.12 -14.41
N LEU A 304 29.23 2.96 -15.06
CA LEU A 304 28.00 2.19 -15.07
C LEU A 304 27.65 1.66 -13.68
N VAL A 305 28.62 1.14 -12.93
CA VAL A 305 28.42 0.71 -11.54
C VAL A 305 28.10 1.90 -10.64
N TYR A 306 28.80 3.02 -10.78
CA TYR A 306 28.51 4.27 -10.06
C TYR A 306 27.10 4.78 -10.38
N ARG A 307 26.72 4.80 -11.66
CA ARG A 307 25.39 5.23 -12.11
C ARG A 307 24.31 4.22 -11.73
N PHE A 308 24.63 2.93 -11.66
CA PHE A 308 23.72 1.91 -11.14
C PHE A 308 23.52 2.09 -9.64
N VAL A 309 24.58 2.31 -8.86
CA VAL A 309 24.49 2.66 -7.44
C VAL A 309 23.71 3.97 -7.25
N GLN A 310 23.91 4.96 -8.12
CA GLN A 310 23.18 6.25 -8.08
C GLN A 310 21.72 6.14 -8.57
N SER A 311 21.44 5.23 -9.50
CA SER A 311 20.11 4.90 -10.00
C SER A 311 19.34 4.08 -8.98
N VAL A 312 20.03 3.17 -8.28
CA VAL A 312 19.54 2.49 -7.08
C VAL A 312 19.27 3.57 -6.02
N GLN A 313 20.22 4.46 -5.67
CA GLN A 313 19.99 5.61 -4.76
C GLN A 313 18.76 6.46 -5.13
N ARG A 314 18.48 6.71 -6.42
CA ARG A 314 17.27 7.42 -6.88
C ARG A 314 16.01 6.57 -6.90
N SER A 315 16.13 5.28 -7.16
CA SER A 315 15.02 4.31 -7.18
C SER A 315 14.62 3.84 -5.78
N LEU A 316 15.41 4.17 -4.77
CA LEU A 316 15.30 3.57 -3.46
C LEU A 316 14.23 4.24 -2.59
N GLN A 317 13.06 3.61 -2.63
CA GLN A 317 12.30 3.24 -1.43
C GLN A 317 13.13 2.40 -0.41
N ALA A 318 14.49 2.37 -0.46
CA ALA A 318 15.35 1.60 0.46
C ALA A 318 15.01 1.86 1.90
N HIS A 319 14.68 3.12 2.20
CA HIS A 319 14.31 3.50 3.53
C HIS A 319 13.11 2.67 4.04
N HIS A 320 12.09 2.44 3.21
CA HIS A 320 10.96 1.58 3.54
C HIS A 320 11.38 0.11 3.61
N PHE A 321 12.27 -0.35 2.75
CA PHE A 321 12.72 -1.75 2.74
C PHE A 321 13.57 -2.10 3.97
N VAL A 322 14.53 -1.26 4.38
CA VAL A 322 15.29 -1.43 5.64
C VAL A 322 14.34 -1.43 6.83
N LEU A 323 13.35 -0.52 6.83
CA LEU A 323 12.37 -0.41 7.90
C LEU A 323 11.49 -1.67 7.99
N VAL A 324 11.01 -2.18 6.85
CA VAL A 324 10.24 -3.42 6.78
C VAL A 324 11.07 -4.61 7.24
N LEU A 325 12.34 -4.72 6.83
CA LEU A 325 13.20 -5.81 7.26
C LEU A 325 13.55 -5.73 8.76
N ASN A 326 13.83 -4.54 9.30
CA ASN A 326 14.05 -4.36 10.75
C ASN A 326 12.79 -4.68 11.55
N PHE A 327 11.62 -4.29 11.04
CA PHE A 327 10.34 -4.61 11.65
C PHE A 327 10.06 -6.12 11.62
N LEU A 328 10.31 -6.77 10.49
CA LEU A 328 10.14 -8.21 10.35
C LEU A 328 11.11 -8.99 11.26
N ALA A 329 12.36 -8.54 11.38
CA ALA A 329 13.34 -9.11 12.31
C ALA A 329 12.87 -8.99 13.76
N MET A 330 12.38 -7.80 14.14
CA MET A 330 11.83 -7.55 15.48
C MET A 330 10.62 -8.44 15.77
N CYS A 331 9.67 -8.54 14.84
CA CYS A 331 8.51 -9.42 15.00
C CYS A 331 8.91 -10.89 15.07
N TYR A 332 9.84 -11.35 14.24
CA TYR A 332 10.32 -12.73 14.24
C TYR A 332 10.91 -13.11 15.61
N PHE A 333 11.86 -12.31 16.11
CA PHE A 333 12.46 -12.55 17.41
C PHE A 333 11.48 -12.34 18.57
N GLY A 334 10.56 -11.38 18.45
CA GLY A 334 9.51 -11.13 19.42
C GLY A 334 8.52 -12.30 19.52
N VAL A 335 8.15 -12.91 18.39
CA VAL A 335 7.30 -14.10 18.37
C VAL A 335 8.03 -15.28 18.97
N ILE A 336 9.30 -15.52 18.63
CA ILE A 336 10.10 -16.62 19.20
C ILE A 336 10.24 -16.46 20.73
N ALA A 337 10.63 -15.26 21.18
CA ALA A 337 10.76 -14.95 22.60
C ALA A 337 9.42 -15.08 23.34
N GLY A 338 8.34 -14.55 22.75
CA GLY A 338 6.99 -14.64 23.29
C GLY A 338 6.48 -16.08 23.36
N SER A 339 6.74 -16.89 22.34
CA SER A 339 6.38 -18.30 22.34
C SER A 339 7.19 -19.09 23.37
N SER A 340 8.48 -18.81 23.53
CA SER A 340 9.30 -19.45 24.58
C SER A 340 8.72 -19.18 25.98
N LEU A 341 8.33 -17.92 26.22
CA LEU A 341 7.76 -17.51 27.51
C LEU A 341 6.39 -18.13 27.79
N VAL A 342 5.56 -18.36 26.76
CA VAL A 342 4.24 -18.98 26.89
C VAL A 342 4.35 -20.49 27.10
N TYR A 343 5.26 -21.16 26.40
CA TYR A 343 5.39 -22.62 26.45
C TYR A 343 6.36 -23.10 27.53
N GLY A 344 7.20 -22.22 28.10
CA GLY A 344 8.21 -22.57 29.10
C GLY A 344 9.31 -23.49 28.58
N GLU A 345 9.36 -23.67 27.26
CA GLU A 345 10.31 -24.50 26.52
C GLU A 345 10.76 -23.73 25.28
N ASP A 346 12.05 -23.86 24.92
CA ASP A 346 12.60 -23.22 23.74
C ASP A 346 11.98 -23.82 22.47
N VAL A 347 11.28 -22.97 21.71
CA VAL A 347 10.60 -23.33 20.47
C VAL A 347 11.55 -23.95 19.45
N PHE A 348 12.81 -23.53 19.45
CA PHE A 348 13.82 -24.11 18.56
C PHE A 348 14.24 -25.51 18.99
N GLN A 349 14.35 -25.78 20.29
CA GLN A 349 14.63 -27.13 20.79
C GLN A 349 13.47 -28.08 20.49
N ASN A 350 12.23 -27.61 20.68
CA ASN A 350 11.03 -28.39 20.38
C ASN A 350 10.97 -28.73 18.87
N LEU A 351 11.22 -27.75 18.00
CA LEU A 351 11.23 -27.96 16.55
C LEU A 351 12.39 -28.87 16.09
N GLN A 352 13.57 -28.77 16.70
CA GLN A 352 14.70 -29.65 16.42
C GLN A 352 14.38 -31.10 16.79
N LYS A 353 13.72 -31.34 17.95
CA LYS A 353 13.36 -32.68 18.43
C LYS A 353 12.30 -33.37 17.56
N HIS A 354 11.30 -32.62 17.08
CA HIS A 354 10.19 -33.22 16.32
C HIS A 354 10.35 -33.16 14.79
N SER A 355 11.12 -32.22 14.24
CA SER A 355 11.29 -32.06 12.79
C SER A 355 12.65 -31.43 12.41
N PRO A 356 13.75 -32.20 12.46
CA PRO A 356 15.11 -31.67 12.27
C PRO A 356 15.33 -31.08 10.87
N ALA A 357 14.71 -31.64 9.82
CA ALA A 357 14.81 -31.11 8.45
C ALA A 357 14.15 -29.73 8.31
N THR A 358 12.98 -29.54 8.91
CA THR A 358 12.26 -28.25 8.91
C THR A 358 13.04 -27.21 9.72
N TYR A 359 13.61 -27.64 10.85
CA TYR A 359 14.48 -26.81 11.67
C TYR A 359 15.73 -26.35 10.89
N ALA A 360 16.42 -27.25 10.19
CA ALA A 360 17.58 -26.88 9.39
C ALA A 360 17.24 -25.86 8.28
N ILE A 361 16.14 -26.06 7.55
CA ILE A 361 15.68 -25.12 6.51
C ILE A 361 15.35 -23.76 7.14
N LEU A 362 14.70 -23.74 8.30
CA LEU A 362 14.40 -22.51 9.03
C LEU A 362 15.70 -21.78 9.42
N GLN A 363 16.71 -22.49 9.92
CA GLN A 363 18.01 -21.91 10.28
C GLN A 363 18.74 -21.32 9.05
N PHE A 364 18.70 -21.98 7.90
CA PHE A 364 19.23 -21.43 6.64
C PHE A 364 18.46 -20.19 6.17
N GLY A 365 17.13 -20.22 6.29
CA GLY A 365 16.28 -19.07 5.98
C GLY A 365 16.59 -17.86 6.86
N THR A 366 16.75 -18.07 8.17
CA THR A 366 17.08 -17.01 9.13
C THR A 366 18.47 -16.43 8.87
N LEU A 367 19.46 -17.27 8.53
CA LEU A 367 20.80 -16.79 8.16
C LEU A 367 20.78 -15.99 6.85
N GLY A 368 20.05 -16.47 5.83
CA GLY A 368 19.86 -15.75 4.57
C GLY A 368 19.17 -14.40 4.76
N PHE A 369 18.17 -14.35 5.64
CA PHE A 369 17.50 -13.12 6.04
C PHE A 369 18.47 -12.13 6.71
N PHE A 370 19.33 -12.58 7.64
CA PHE A 370 20.34 -11.72 8.25
C PHE A 370 21.39 -11.22 7.25
N GLY A 371 21.80 -12.05 6.31
CA GLY A 371 22.70 -11.64 5.23
C GLY A 371 22.09 -10.52 4.37
N ALA A 372 20.84 -10.71 3.94
CA ALA A 372 20.10 -9.68 3.20
C ALA A 372 19.93 -8.40 4.03
N GLN A 373 19.62 -8.54 5.32
CA GLN A 373 19.40 -7.41 6.21
C GLN A 373 20.68 -6.59 6.46
N LEU A 374 21.81 -7.25 6.72
CA LEU A 374 23.09 -6.58 6.88
C LEU A 374 23.53 -5.89 5.60
N TRP A 375 23.39 -6.57 4.46
CA TRP A 375 23.71 -6.01 3.16
C TRP A 375 22.95 -4.71 2.95
N TRP A 376 21.63 -4.75 3.12
CA TRP A 376 20.77 -3.60 2.87
C TRP A 376 20.96 -2.47 3.90
N SER A 377 21.17 -2.82 5.17
CA SER A 377 21.46 -1.85 6.24
C SER A 377 22.81 -1.16 6.06
N SER A 378 23.82 -1.88 5.53
CA SER A 378 25.14 -1.33 5.21
C SER A 378 25.08 -0.39 4.02
N VAL A 379 24.37 -0.80 2.95
CA VAL A 379 24.10 0.07 1.79
C VAL A 379 23.38 1.34 2.24
N PHE A 380 22.36 1.23 3.11
CA PHE A 380 21.65 2.39 3.63
C PHE A 380 22.56 3.32 4.44
N ALA A 381 23.41 2.79 5.33
CA ALA A 381 24.37 3.57 6.10
C ALA A 381 25.38 4.33 5.22
N LEU A 382 25.79 3.74 4.08
CA LEU A 382 26.69 4.39 3.13
C LEU A 382 26.01 5.51 2.32
N VAL A 383 24.71 5.36 2.06
CA VAL A 383 23.91 6.31 1.26
C VAL A 383 23.44 7.52 2.08
N LEU A 384 23.35 7.38 3.41
CA LEU A 384 22.95 8.45 4.32
C LEU A 384 23.94 9.65 4.29
N VAL A 385 23.43 10.82 3.88
CA VAL A 385 24.19 12.08 3.82
C VAL A 385 24.24 12.80 5.18
N ASP A 386 23.18 12.66 5.99
CA ASP A 386 23.08 13.26 7.32
C ASP A 386 24.04 12.60 8.30
N THR A 387 25.03 13.34 8.81
CA THR A 387 26.12 12.81 9.65
C THR A 387 25.60 12.15 10.94
N ARG A 388 24.58 12.72 11.60
CA ARG A 388 24.01 12.17 12.84
C ARG A 388 23.24 10.87 12.61
N LEU A 389 22.43 10.81 11.56
CA LEU A 389 21.66 9.60 11.22
C LEU A 389 22.58 8.50 10.68
N LYS A 390 23.66 8.87 9.98
CA LYS A 390 24.70 7.94 9.55
C LYS A 390 25.39 7.25 10.71
N TYR A 391 25.79 7.97 11.76
CA TYR A 391 26.39 7.35 12.95
C TYR A 391 25.41 6.45 13.70
N ALA A 392 24.15 6.85 13.83
CA ALA A 392 23.13 6.02 14.46
C ALA A 392 22.86 4.73 13.68
N GLN A 393 22.78 4.81 12.35
CA GLN A 393 22.62 3.64 11.49
C GLN A 393 23.87 2.75 11.51
N LEU A 394 25.07 3.34 11.53
CA LEU A 394 26.32 2.58 11.62
C LEU A 394 26.42 1.85 12.96
N ALA A 395 26.07 2.50 14.07
CA ALA A 395 26.00 1.86 15.38
C ALA A 395 25.01 0.69 15.39
N HIS A 396 23.85 0.85 14.74
CA HIS A 396 22.89 -0.23 14.57
C HIS A 396 23.42 -1.38 13.69
N VAL A 397 24.16 -1.09 12.61
CA VAL A 397 24.82 -2.12 11.79
C VAL A 397 25.85 -2.90 12.62
N VAL A 398 26.68 -2.21 13.41
CA VAL A 398 27.67 -2.84 14.30
C VAL A 398 26.96 -3.72 15.34
N ALA A 399 25.88 -3.24 15.96
CA ALA A 399 25.08 -4.02 16.89
C ALA A 399 24.45 -5.26 16.21
N SER A 400 23.93 -5.10 14.97
CA SER A 400 23.35 -6.19 14.19
C SER A 400 24.39 -7.24 13.80
N VAL A 401 25.61 -6.83 13.45
CA VAL A 401 26.73 -7.75 13.21
C VAL A 401 27.04 -8.54 14.47
N GLY A 402 27.06 -7.88 15.64
CA GLY A 402 27.24 -8.56 16.93
C GLY A 402 26.18 -9.62 17.20
N VAL A 403 24.90 -9.29 16.95
CA VAL A 403 23.79 -10.25 17.06
C VAL A 403 23.98 -11.43 16.11
N ILE A 404 24.39 -11.19 14.87
CA ILE A 404 24.54 -12.24 13.85
C ILE A 404 25.74 -13.14 14.14
N ILE A 405 26.87 -12.58 14.59
CA ILE A 405 28.02 -13.39 15.03
C ILE A 405 27.62 -14.27 16.20
N HIS A 406 26.97 -13.69 17.21
CA HIS A 406 26.52 -14.47 18.36
C HIS A 406 25.49 -15.54 17.96
N TYR A 407 24.53 -15.20 17.10
CA TYR A 407 23.55 -16.14 16.55
C TYR A 407 24.24 -17.26 15.78
N TYR A 408 25.23 -16.94 14.96
CA TYR A 408 26.00 -17.92 14.20
C TYR A 408 26.74 -18.90 15.12
N GLU A 409 27.45 -18.39 16.13
CA GLU A 409 28.23 -19.22 17.05
C GLU A 409 27.34 -20.06 17.97
N HIS A 410 26.29 -19.48 18.55
CA HIS A 410 25.53 -20.13 19.62
C HIS A 410 24.25 -20.84 19.16
N VAL A 411 23.68 -20.45 18.01
CA VAL A 411 22.46 -21.05 17.46
C VAL A 411 22.78 -21.81 16.18
N TRP A 412 23.28 -21.15 15.15
CA TRP A 412 23.38 -21.79 13.84
C TRP A 412 24.43 -22.91 13.77
N SER A 413 25.64 -22.69 14.33
CA SER A 413 26.72 -23.68 14.26
C SER A 413 26.39 -24.95 15.05
N ARG A 414 25.75 -24.80 16.21
CA ARG A 414 25.28 -25.90 17.04
C ARG A 414 24.12 -26.64 16.39
N ALA A 415 23.26 -25.93 15.65
CA ALA A 415 22.14 -26.52 14.93
C ALA A 415 22.60 -27.42 13.80
N MET A 416 23.66 -27.01 13.11
CA MET A 416 24.26 -27.81 12.04
C MET A 416 25.09 -28.99 12.57
N LEU A 417 25.58 -28.90 13.81
CA LEU A 417 26.27 -29.99 14.50
C LEU A 417 25.33 -30.92 15.28
N ASP A 418 24.01 -30.69 15.17
CA ASP A 418 22.94 -31.38 15.89
C ASP A 418 23.14 -31.42 17.42
N GLN A 419 23.81 -30.39 17.94
CA GLN A 419 24.04 -30.21 19.37
C GLN A 419 22.90 -29.40 19.99
N GLU A 420 22.57 -29.69 21.25
CA GLU A 420 21.51 -28.98 21.96
C GLU A 420 21.92 -27.53 22.24
N HIS A 421 21.06 -26.59 21.84
CA HIS A 421 21.30 -25.15 22.02
C HIS A 421 21.06 -24.75 23.47
N GLN A 422 22.06 -24.17 24.11
CA GLN A 422 21.95 -23.62 25.47
C GLN A 422 21.82 -22.10 25.41
N VAL A 423 20.87 -21.59 24.63
CA VAL A 423 20.63 -20.14 24.55
C VAL A 423 19.51 -19.79 25.52
N HIS A 424 19.80 -18.90 26.46
CA HIS A 424 18.78 -18.37 27.36
C HIS A 424 17.73 -17.59 26.57
N GLU A 425 16.45 -17.83 26.85
CA GLU A 425 15.29 -17.23 26.17
C GLU A 425 15.35 -15.69 26.17
N SER A 426 15.97 -15.10 27.20
CA SER A 426 16.17 -13.66 27.33
C SER A 426 17.03 -13.04 26.23
N LEU A 427 17.91 -13.81 25.57
CA LEU A 427 18.76 -13.32 24.48
C LEU A 427 17.96 -12.98 23.22
N PHE A 428 16.90 -13.74 22.92
CA PHE A 428 16.01 -13.42 21.79
C PHE A 428 15.27 -12.09 22.00
N PHE A 429 14.95 -11.77 23.26
CA PHE A 429 14.37 -10.47 23.61
C PHE A 429 15.38 -9.32 23.40
N VAL A 430 16.65 -9.54 23.75
CA VAL A 430 17.73 -8.57 23.48
C VAL A 430 17.87 -8.34 21.97
N TYR A 431 17.79 -9.39 21.14
CA TYR A 431 17.83 -9.24 19.68
C TYR A 431 16.65 -8.43 19.15
N ALA A 432 15.44 -8.72 19.62
CA ALA A 432 14.26 -7.95 19.26
C ALA A 432 14.43 -6.45 19.59
N MET A 433 15.01 -6.13 20.75
CA MET A 433 15.30 -4.75 21.15
C MET A 433 16.37 -4.08 20.28
N VAL A 434 17.42 -4.81 19.90
CA VAL A 434 18.45 -4.31 18.97
C VAL A 434 17.84 -3.96 17.61
N TYR A 435 16.95 -4.79 17.07
CA TYR A 435 16.27 -4.51 15.80
C TYR A 435 15.18 -3.42 15.93
N LEU A 436 14.53 -3.30 17.10
CA LEU A 436 13.62 -2.20 17.41
C LEU A 436 14.35 -0.85 17.43
N THR A 437 15.51 -0.76 18.08
CA THR A 437 16.32 0.47 18.07
C THR A 437 16.80 0.85 16.67
N GLY A 438 17.00 -0.12 15.79
CA GLY A 438 17.28 0.08 14.36
C GLY A 438 16.17 0.74 13.54
N LEU A 439 14.92 0.74 14.04
CA LEU A 439 13.80 1.43 13.39
C LEU A 439 13.86 2.95 13.59
N VAL A 440 14.50 3.43 14.65
CA VAL A 440 14.51 4.85 15.03
C VAL A 440 15.22 5.71 13.97
N PRO A 441 16.48 5.43 13.57
CA PRO A 441 17.16 6.23 12.54
C PRO A 441 16.43 6.19 11.19
N ALA A 442 15.82 5.05 10.88
CA ALA A 442 15.02 4.87 9.69
C ALA A 442 13.81 5.83 9.73
N LEU A 443 12.94 5.74 10.75
CA LEU A 443 11.73 6.56 10.87
C LEU A 443 12.01 8.08 10.80
N PHE A 444 13.07 8.54 11.45
CA PHE A 444 13.47 9.96 11.41
C PHE A 444 13.99 10.39 10.03
N SER A 445 14.61 9.49 9.26
CA SER A 445 14.97 9.76 7.87
C SER A 445 13.73 9.86 6.96
N SER A 446 12.65 9.12 7.24
CA SER A 446 11.38 9.20 6.51
C SER A 446 10.71 10.56 6.66
N SER A 447 10.58 11.01 7.92
CA SER A 447 9.87 12.24 8.28
C SER A 447 10.52 13.51 7.68
N LYS A 448 11.84 13.52 7.55
CA LYS A 448 12.53 14.65 6.90
C LYS A 448 12.25 14.73 5.40
N ASN A 449 12.19 13.59 4.72
CA ASN A 449 11.97 13.56 3.27
C ASN A 449 10.53 13.93 2.89
N THR A 450 9.53 13.58 3.72
CA THR A 450 8.13 14.00 3.48
C THR A 450 7.94 15.50 3.68
N ASN A 451 8.60 16.08 4.68
CA ASN A 451 8.56 17.52 4.92
C ASN A 451 9.27 18.34 3.82
N SER A 452 10.36 17.83 3.24
CA SER A 452 11.02 18.51 2.12
C SER A 452 10.21 18.47 0.81
N VAL A 453 9.47 17.38 0.57
CA VAL A 453 8.58 17.27 -0.60
C VAL A 453 7.39 18.21 -0.46
N HIS A 454 6.77 18.31 0.73
CA HIS A 454 5.70 19.29 0.96
C HIS A 454 6.17 20.74 0.87
N ALA A 455 7.37 21.07 1.36
CA ALA A 455 7.96 22.41 1.22
C ALA A 455 8.29 22.76 -0.24
N SER A 456 8.78 21.79 -1.02
CA SER A 456 9.06 21.95 -2.45
C SER A 456 7.77 22.17 -3.26
N VAL A 457 6.70 21.43 -2.97
CA VAL A 457 5.39 21.58 -3.63
C VAL A 457 4.73 22.91 -3.25
N ALA A 458 4.83 23.35 -1.99
CA ALA A 458 4.35 24.66 -1.56
C ALA A 458 5.12 25.82 -2.23
N ALA A 459 6.45 25.71 -2.36
CA ALA A 459 7.27 26.70 -3.06
C ALA A 459 6.94 26.76 -4.56
N SER A 460 6.75 25.61 -5.20
CA SER A 460 6.39 25.51 -6.63
C SER A 460 4.97 26.04 -6.90
N GLY A 461 4.04 25.83 -5.97
CA GLY A 461 2.68 26.40 -6.04
C GLY A 461 2.66 27.92 -5.91
N SER A 462 3.51 28.50 -5.04
CA SER A 462 3.61 29.96 -4.90
C SER A 462 4.24 30.65 -6.12
N LEU A 463 5.10 29.95 -6.87
CA LEU A 463 5.72 30.48 -8.08
C LEU A 463 4.73 30.55 -9.25
N PHE A 464 3.76 29.63 -9.30
CA PHE A 464 2.72 29.60 -10.33
C PHE A 464 1.66 30.70 -10.11
N ASP A 465 1.33 31.01 -8.85
CA ASP A 465 0.41 32.09 -8.48
C ASP A 465 1.00 33.50 -8.77
N ALA A 466 2.32 33.65 -8.66
CA ALA A 466 3.01 34.91 -8.97
C ALA A 466 3.02 35.23 -10.49
N THR A 467 2.98 34.21 -11.35
CA THR A 467 2.96 34.39 -12.81
C THR A 467 1.59 34.76 -13.38
N ASP A 468 0.49 34.40 -12.72
CA ASP A 468 -0.86 34.80 -13.14
C ASP A 468 -1.23 36.23 -12.72
N GLY A 469 -0.57 36.78 -11.69
CA GLY A 469 -0.69 38.19 -11.31
C GLY A 469 -0.07 39.17 -12.33
N PHE A 470 0.93 38.74 -13.10
CA PHE A 470 1.64 39.60 -14.05
C PHE A 470 0.95 39.71 -15.43
N LYS A 471 -0.09 38.90 -15.70
CA LYS A 471 -0.88 38.97 -16.95
C LYS A 471 -2.15 39.82 -16.83
N ARG A 472 -2.40 40.44 -15.68
CA ARG A 472 -3.59 41.27 -15.41
C ARG A 472 -3.30 42.75 -15.07
N SER A 473 -2.07 43.23 -15.27
CA SER A 473 -1.75 44.67 -15.19
C SER A 473 -1.50 45.27 -16.57
#